data_AF-A0A4Q3YY47-F1
#
_entry.id   AF-A0A4Q3YY47-F1
#
_cell.length_a   1.000
_cell.length_b   1.000
_cell.length_c   1.000
_cell.angle_alpha   90.00
_cell.angle_beta   90.00
_cell.angle_gamma   90.00
#
_symmetry.space_group_name_H-M   'P 1'
#
loop_
_entity.id
_entity.type
_entity.pdbx_description
1 polymer ?
#
loop_
_entity_poly.entity_id
_entity_poly.type
_entity_poly.pdbx_seq_one_letter_code
_entity_poly.pdbx_strand_id
1 'polypeptide(L)' 'MTDAQATQVAEIKAALESAATIDQVNATAIRYSTAVQELSEAPSATARTMAIQIRNLAKCRRDRIHRMQRTAS' A
#
# COMPACT_ATOMS: atom_id res chain seq x y z
N MET A 1 7.72 13.38 -10.12
CA MET A 1 7.35 13.00 -8.75
C MET A 1 7.95 14.04 -7.82
N THR A 2 7.18 14.59 -6.90
CA THR A 2 7.66 15.60 -5.93
C THR A 2 8.19 14.93 -4.66
N ASP A 3 8.94 15.67 -3.84
CA ASP A 3 9.44 15.17 -2.55
C ASP A 3 8.29 14.80 -1.60
N ALA A 4 7.22 15.60 -1.59
CA ALA A 4 6.01 15.30 -0.82
C ALA A 4 5.37 13.96 -1.24
N GLN A 5 5.29 13.70 -2.55
CA GLN A 5 4.80 12.42 -3.07
C GLN A 5 5.73 11.25 -2.68
N ALA A 6 7.04 11.47 -2.70
CA ALA A 6 8.01 10.45 -2.31
C ALA A 6 7.88 10.08 -0.82
N THR A 7 7.77 11.06 0.06
CA THR A 7 7.51 10.86 1.49
C THR A 7 6.21 10.11 1.71
N GLN A 8 5.13 10.53 1.05
CA GLN A 8 3.83 9.88 1.18
C GLN A 8 3.86 8.42 0.71
N VAL A 9 4.54 8.12 -0.41
CA VAL A 9 4.73 6.74 -0.87
C VAL A 9 5.49 5.90 0.16
N ALA A 10 6.53 6.46 0.78
CA ALA A 10 7.30 5.76 1.81
C ALA A 10 6.46 5.45 3.06
N GLU A 11 5.67 6.41 3.53
CA GLU A 11 4.75 6.23 4.66
C GLU A 11 3.72 5.12 4.39
N ILE A 12 3.10 5.12 3.21
CA ILE A 12 2.11 4.11 2.84
C ILE A 12 2.74 2.72 2.79
N LYS A 13 3.93 2.60 2.18
CA LYS A 13 4.65 1.33 2.11
C LYS A 13 5.00 0.80 3.51
N ALA A 14 5.53 1.65 4.39
CA ALA A 14 5.85 1.29 5.77
C ALA A 14 4.60 0.84 6.57
N ALA A 15 3.47 1.53 6.41
CA ALA A 15 2.21 1.15 7.05
C ALA A 15 1.68 -0.21 6.55
N LEU A 16 1.82 -0.51 5.25
CA LEU A 16 1.43 -1.79 4.69
C LEU A 16 2.37 -2.93 5.11
N GLU A 17 3.68 -2.68 5.19
CA GLU A 17 4.66 -3.68 5.63
C GLU A 17 4.48 -4.05 7.11
N SER A 18 4.16 -3.07 7.95
CA SER A 18 3.94 -3.29 9.39
C SER A 18 2.58 -3.89 9.74
N ALA A 19 1.58 -3.81 8.85
CA ALA A 19 0.25 -4.39 9.10
C ALA A 19 0.32 -5.89 9.37
N ALA A 20 -0.10 -6.37 10.53
CA ALA A 20 -0.06 -7.77 10.96
C ALA A 20 -1.37 -8.53 10.66
N THR A 21 -2.49 -7.82 10.48
CA THR A 21 -3.81 -8.41 10.21
C THR A 21 -4.41 -7.89 8.91
N ILE A 22 -5.38 -8.64 8.35
CA ILE A 22 -6.12 -8.21 7.16
C ILE A 22 -6.86 -6.89 7.43
N ASP A 23 -7.43 -6.73 8.62
CA ASP A 23 -8.12 -5.50 9.02
C ASP A 23 -7.18 -4.30 9.02
N GLN A 24 -5.94 -4.46 9.49
CA GLN A 24 -4.93 -3.40 9.42
C GLN A 24 -4.55 -3.05 7.98
N VAL A 25 -4.44 -4.05 7.08
CA VAL A 25 -4.21 -3.76 5.66
C VAL A 25 -5.38 -3.00 5.05
N ASN A 26 -6.62 -3.38 5.38
CA ASN A 26 -7.82 -2.70 4.89
C ASN A 26 -7.94 -1.28 5.45
N ALA A 27 -7.66 -1.08 6.74
CA ALA A 27 -7.64 0.23 7.37
C ALA A 27 -6.60 1.16 6.71
N THR A 28 -5.39 0.65 6.43
CA THR A 28 -4.36 1.39 5.69
C THR A 28 -4.81 1.72 4.27
N ALA A 29 -5.43 0.78 3.56
CA ALA A 29 -5.93 1.01 2.21
C ALA A 29 -7.03 2.09 2.16
N ILE A 30 -7.92 2.13 3.17
CA ILE A 30 -8.95 3.16 3.30
C ILE A 30 -8.29 4.52 3.60
N ARG A 31 -7.43 4.57 4.63
CA ARG A 31 -6.76 5.80 5.09
C ARG A 31 -6.01 6.51 3.97
N TYR A 32 -5.37 5.76 3.09
CA TYR A 32 -4.54 6.31 2.01
C TYR A 32 -5.18 6.19 0.62
N SER A 33 -6.47 5.87 0.54
CA SER A 33 -7.18 5.67 -0.74
C SER A 33 -7.08 6.89 -1.67
N THR A 34 -7.34 8.09 -1.13
CA THR A 34 -7.23 9.36 -1.88
C THR A 34 -5.81 9.61 -2.37
N ALA A 35 -4.81 9.46 -1.50
CA ALA A 35 -3.40 9.64 -1.85
C ALA A 35 -2.94 8.70 -2.98
N VAL A 36 -3.35 7.43 -2.92
CA VAL A 36 -3.03 6.44 -3.96
C VAL A 36 -3.76 6.78 -5.28
N GLN A 37 -4.98 7.32 -5.20
CA GLN A 37 -5.72 7.79 -6.38
C GLN A 37 -5.01 8.97 -7.04
N GLU A 38 -4.64 9.99 -6.25
CA GLU A 38 -3.88 11.17 -6.71
C GLU A 38 -2.57 10.76 -7.39
N LEU A 39 -1.82 9.81 -6.80
CA LEU A 39 -0.61 9.26 -7.42
C LEU A 39 -0.90 8.57 -8.76
N SER A 40 -2.04 7.89 -8.90
CA SER A 40 -2.41 7.21 -10.14
C SER A 40 -2.88 8.13 -11.25
N GLU A 41 -3.38 9.32 -10.91
CA GLU A 41 -3.78 10.36 -11.84
C GLU A 41 -2.66 11.36 -12.13
N ALA A 42 -1.58 11.33 -11.35
CA ALA A 42 -0.44 12.22 -11.52
C ALA A 42 0.16 12.12 -12.95
N PRO A 43 0.59 13.24 -13.54
CA PRO A 43 1.20 13.25 -14.88
C PRO A 43 2.53 12.48 -14.92
N SER A 44 3.21 12.39 -13.76
CA SER A 44 4.48 11.68 -13.61
C SER A 44 4.27 10.17 -13.76
N ALA A 45 4.86 9.55 -14.79
CA ALA A 45 4.87 8.10 -14.96
C ALA A 45 5.38 7.36 -13.70
N THR A 46 6.43 7.88 -13.05
CA THR A 46 6.94 7.34 -11.78
C THR A 46 5.89 7.30 -10.68
N ALA A 47 5.11 8.37 -10.49
CA ALA A 47 4.06 8.43 -9.46
C ALA A 47 2.96 7.40 -9.74
N ARG A 48 2.55 7.27 -11.00
CA ARG A 48 1.57 6.25 -11.43
C ARG A 48 2.08 4.84 -11.17
N THR A 49 3.35 4.57 -11.48
CA THR A 49 4.00 3.29 -11.14
C THR A 49 4.02 3.02 -9.64
N MET A 50 4.29 4.03 -8.81
CA MET A 50 4.25 3.87 -7.35
C MET A 50 2.85 3.53 -6.84
N ALA A 51 1.79 4.13 -7.39
CA ALA A 51 0.41 3.77 -7.04
C ALA A 51 0.12 2.29 -7.33
N ILE A 52 0.59 1.76 -8.46
CA ILE A 52 0.48 0.33 -8.81
C ILE A 52 1.25 -0.53 -7.79
N GLN A 53 2.49 -0.16 -7.46
CA GLN A 53 3.30 -0.88 -6.49
C GLN A 53 2.62 -0.95 -5.11
N ILE A 54 2.01 0.14 -4.65
CA ILE A 54 1.28 0.19 -3.38
C ILE A 54 0.09 -0.78 -3.39
N ARG A 55 -0.71 -0.79 -4.46
CA ARG A 55 -1.85 -1.73 -4.59
C ARG A 55 -1.38 -3.19 -4.58
N ASN A 56 -0.28 -3.48 -5.28
CA ASN A 56 0.33 -4.80 -5.29
C ASN A 56 0.88 -5.20 -3.91
N LEU A 57 1.53 -4.26 -3.21
CA LEU A 57 2.04 -4.49 -1.86
C LEU A 57 0.91 -4.84 -0.88
N ALA A 58 -0.21 -4.11 -0.93
CA ALA A 58 -1.39 -4.41 -0.11
C ALA A 58 -1.94 -5.82 -0.39
N LYS A 59 -2.00 -6.24 -1.66
CA LYS A 59 -2.39 -7.61 -2.05
C LYS A 59 -1.39 -8.64 -1.50
N CYS A 60 -0.09 -8.45 -1.75
CA CYS A 60 0.97 -9.34 -1.27
C CYS A 60 0.94 -9.50 0.25
N ARG A 61 0.67 -8.42 0.99
CA ARG A 61 0.58 -8.47 2.45
C ARG A 61 -0.63 -9.29 2.91
N ARG A 62 -1.80 -9.09 2.30
CA ARG A 62 -2.99 -9.91 2.56
C ARG A 62 -2.71 -11.40 2.33
N ASP A 63 -2.11 -11.74 1.19
CA ASP A 63 -1.77 -13.12 0.85
C ASP A 63 -0.76 -13.74 1.83
N ARG A 64 0.19 -12.95 2.35
CA ARG A 64 1.14 -13.39 3.38
C ARG A 64 0.43 -13.66 4.71
N ILE A 65 -0.46 -12.77 5.15
CA ILE A 65 -1.21 -12.93 6.41
C ILE A 65 -2.10 -14.18 6.33
N HIS A 66 -2.84 -14.35 5.22
CA HIS A 66 -3.65 -15.56 5.01
C HIS A 66 -2.82 -16.84 5.05
N ARG A 67 -1.62 -16.85 4.45
CA ARG A 67 -0.71 -18.00 4.53
C ARG A 67 -0.27 -18.29 5.97
N MET A 68 0.08 -17.27 6.74
CA MET A 68 0.47 -17.42 8.15
C MET A 68 -0.67 -17.98 9.00
N GLN A 69 -1.91 -17.53 8.78
CA GLN A 69 -3.09 -18.03 9.49
C GLN A 69 -3.37 -19.51 9.16
N ARG A 70 -3.18 -19.92 7.90
CA ARG A 70 -3.37 -21.30 7.45
C ARG A 70 -2.33 -22.27 8.01
N THR A 71 -1.09 -21.84 8.19
CA THR A 71 -0.02 -22.67 8.79
C THR A 71 -0.12 -22.77 10.31
N ALA A 72 -0.88 -21.87 10.94
CA ALA A 72 -1.11 -21.86 12.39
C ALA A 72 -2.37 -22.62 12.81
N SER A 73 -3.17 -23.11 11.85
CA SER A 73 -4.34 -23.97 12.05
C SER A 73 -3.95 -25.43 11.84
#